data_AF-A0A2V7F6Z3-F1
#
_entry.id   AF-A0A2V7F6Z3-F1
#
_cell.length_a   1.000
_cell.length_b   1.000
_cell.length_c   1.000
_cell.angle_alpha   90.00
_cell.angle_beta   90.00
_cell.angle_gamma   90.00
#
_symmetry.space_group_name_H-M   'P 1'
#
loop_
_entity.id
_entity.type
_entity.pdbx_description
1 polymer ?
#
loop_
_entity_poly.entity_id
_entity_poly.type
_entity_poly.pdbx_seq_one_letter_code
_entity_poly.pdbx_strand_id
1 'polypeptide(L)'
;MPLPRRFYRRPARAVARDLLGCVLASRRGSTITAGRIVETEAYLGPEDAASHAAFRPGSRALFYGEGGFAYIYLNYGIHCCLNAIAGRAGRPGCVLIRALEPTLGL
;
A
#
# COMPACT_ATOMS: atom_id res chain seq x y z
N MET A 1 -16.90 -0.04 6.14
CA MET A 1 -16.41 -1.44 6.08
C MET A 1 -15.02 -1.48 5.47
N PRO A 2 -14.13 -2.40 5.88
CA PRO A 2 -12.83 -2.58 5.23
C PRO A 2 -12.99 -2.93 3.74
N LEU A 3 -12.06 -2.47 2.91
CA LEU A 3 -12.02 -2.86 1.50
C LEU A 3 -11.76 -4.37 1.37
N PRO A 4 -12.49 -5.08 0.50
CA PRO A 4 -12.33 -6.53 0.34
C PRO A 4 -11.04 -6.86 -0.42
N ARG A 5 -10.45 -8.04 -0.21
CA ARG A 5 -9.23 -8.48 -0.95
C ARG A 5 -9.34 -8.34 -2.47
N ARG A 6 -10.53 -8.54 -3.05
CA ARG A 6 -10.77 -8.34 -4.50
C ARG A 6 -10.44 -6.93 -4.99
N PHE A 7 -10.53 -5.92 -4.12
CA PHE A 7 -10.13 -4.55 -4.41
C PHE A 7 -8.62 -4.45 -4.68
N TYR A 8 -7.80 -5.22 -3.97
CA TYR A 8 -6.34 -5.17 -4.14
C TYR A 8 -5.83 -6.14 -5.20
N ARG A 9 -6.62 -7.16 -5.58
CA ARG A 9 -6.31 -8.13 -6.66
C ARG A 9 -6.44 -7.54 -8.08
N ARG A 10 -6.08 -6.27 -8.26
CA ARG A 10 -6.15 -5.50 -9.51
C ARG A 10 -4.79 -4.88 -9.80
N PRO A 11 -4.51 -4.43 -11.03
CA PRO A 11 -3.24 -3.76 -11.36
C PRO A 11 -2.96 -2.56 -10.44
N ALA A 12 -1.71 -2.39 -10.01
CA ALA A 12 -1.30 -1.35 -9.06
C ALA A 12 -1.76 0.06 -9.45
N ARG A 13 -1.73 0.41 -10.75
CA ARG A 13 -2.22 1.70 -11.25
C ARG A 13 -3.72 1.92 -10.97
N ALA A 14 -4.54 0.89 -11.13
CA ALA A 14 -5.98 0.97 -10.86
C ALA A 14 -6.24 1.07 -9.35
N VAL A 15 -5.53 0.25 -8.57
CA VAL A 15 -5.62 0.29 -7.10
C VAL A 15 -5.21 1.66 -6.56
N ALA A 16 -4.13 2.27 -7.06
CA ALA A 16 -3.67 3.58 -6.61
C ALA A 16 -4.72 4.67 -6.83
N ARG A 17 -5.28 4.75 -8.05
CA ARG A 17 -6.34 5.71 -8.37
C ARG A 17 -7.57 5.52 -7.50
N ASP A 18 -8.02 4.28 -7.34
CA ASP A 18 -9.24 3.98 -6.59
C ASP A 18 -9.04 4.07 -5.06
N LEU A 19 -7.79 4.09 -4.58
CA LEU A 19 -7.49 4.36 -3.17
C LEU A 19 -7.65 5.83 -2.83
N LEU A 20 -7.55 6.76 -3.78
CA LEU A 20 -7.82 8.17 -3.53
C LEU A 20 -9.28 8.35 -3.06
N GLY A 21 -9.46 9.10 -1.97
CA GLY A 21 -10.76 9.26 -1.33
C GLY A 21 -11.17 8.12 -0.39
N CYS A 22 -10.48 6.97 -0.41
CA CYS A 22 -10.68 5.94 0.61
C CYS A 22 -10.16 6.40 1.98
N VAL A 23 -10.69 5.83 3.06
CA VAL A 23 -10.26 6.13 4.43
C VAL A 23 -9.30 5.06 4.91
N LEU A 24 -8.10 5.47 5.34
CA LEU A 24 -7.20 4.65 6.14
C LEU A 24 -7.53 4.89 7.61
N ALA A 25 -7.86 3.82 8.33
CA ALA A 25 -8.15 3.86 9.76
C ALA A 25 -7.18 2.97 10.52
N SER A 26 -6.78 3.40 11.71
CA SER A 26 -5.97 2.64 12.64
C SER A 26 -6.64 2.56 14.00
N ARG A 27 -6.41 1.47 14.74
CA ARG A 27 -6.88 1.29 16.10
C ARG A 27 -5.70 0.93 17.01
N ARG A 28 -5.53 1.66 18.11
CA ARG A 28 -4.57 1.36 19.18
C ARG A 28 -5.33 1.34 20.50
N GLY A 29 -5.60 0.14 21.02
CA GLY A 29 -6.50 -0.03 22.17
C GLY A 29 -7.92 0.46 21.84
N SER A 30 -8.45 1.36 22.66
CA SER A 30 -9.75 2.00 22.45
C SER A 30 -9.70 3.16 21.44
N THR A 31 -8.52 3.74 21.19
CA THR A 31 -8.35 4.90 20.31
C THR A 31 -8.40 4.51 18.84
N ILE A 32 -9.20 5.24 18.07
CA ILE A 32 -9.28 5.13 16.61
C ILE A 32 -8.80 6.44 16.01
N THR A 33 -7.90 6.35 15.04
CA THR A 33 -7.51 7.49 14.19
C THR A 33 -7.83 7.17 12.74
N ALA A 34 -8.15 8.19 11.95
CA ALA A 34 -8.44 7.99 10.54
C ALA A 34 -8.07 9.21 9.69
N GLY A 35 -7.72 8.95 8.43
CA GLY A 35 -7.53 9.98 7.41
C GLY A 35 -7.94 9.48 6.03
N ARG A 36 -8.42 10.40 5.20
CA ARG A 36 -8.72 10.17 3.79
C ARG A 36 -7.44 10.17 3.00
N ILE A 37 -7.22 9.16 2.16
CA ILE A 37 -6.06 9.07 1.28
C ILE A 37 -6.20 10.13 0.18
N VAL A 38 -5.23 11.04 0.10
CA VAL A 38 -5.22 12.14 -0.88
C VAL A 38 -4.04 12.07 -1.84
N GLU A 39 -3.05 11.22 -1.56
CA GLU A 39 -1.89 11.02 -2.42
C GLU A 39 -1.41 9.56 -2.37
N THR A 40 -1.19 8.98 -3.55
CA THR A 40 -0.69 7.60 -3.72
C THR A 40 0.31 7.51 -4.85
N GLU A 41 1.23 6.55 -4.79
CA GLU A 41 2.20 6.26 -5.84
C GLU A 41 2.20 4.76 -6.15
N ALA A 42 2.10 4.39 -7.43
CA ALA A 42 2.05 3.00 -7.87
C ALA A 42 3.43 2.52 -8.35
N TYR A 43 3.90 1.40 -7.80
CA TYR A 43 5.09 0.70 -8.27
C TYR A 43 4.70 -0.57 -9.02
N LEU A 44 5.27 -0.78 -10.21
CA LEU A 44 4.69 -1.69 -11.21
C LEU A 44 5.32 -3.09 -11.27
N GLY A 45 6.18 -3.42 -10.31
CA GLY A 45 6.87 -4.72 -10.29
C GLY A 45 8.31 -4.61 -10.79
N PRO A 46 8.92 -5.72 -11.25
CA PRO A 46 10.35 -5.77 -11.57
C PRO A 46 10.76 -4.94 -12.79
N GLU A 47 9.83 -4.60 -13.69
CA GLU A 47 10.09 -3.73 -14.84
C GLU A 47 10.19 -2.25 -14.46
N ASP A 48 9.73 -1.90 -13.26
CA ASP A 48 9.83 -0.57 -12.69
C ASP A 48 11.08 -0.48 -11.82
N ALA A 49 12.11 0.20 -12.32
CA ALA A 49 13.40 0.34 -11.65
C ALA A 49 13.29 1.01 -10.26
N ALA A 50 12.23 1.76 -9.98
CA ALA A 50 11.99 2.36 -8.67
C ALA A 50 11.31 1.39 -7.67
N SER A 51 10.82 0.24 -8.15
CA SER A 51 10.13 -0.73 -7.31
C SER A 51 11.09 -1.60 -6.51
N HIS A 52 10.77 -1.84 -5.23
CA HIS A 52 11.45 -2.86 -4.43
C HIS A 52 11.34 -4.28 -5.01
N ALA A 53 10.33 -4.54 -5.86
CA ALA A 53 10.24 -5.80 -6.60
C ALA A 53 11.40 -6.00 -7.59
N ALA A 54 12.02 -4.91 -8.06
CA ALA A 54 13.15 -4.95 -8.99
C ALA A 54 14.49 -5.21 -8.27
N PHE A 55 14.74 -4.57 -7.12
CA PHE A 55 16.08 -4.55 -6.51
C PHE A 55 16.16 -5.04 -5.05
N ARG A 56 15.05 -5.47 -4.43
CA ARG A 56 15.03 -5.93 -3.02
C ARG A 56 14.61 -7.40 -2.88
N PRO A 57 15.54 -8.36 -3.02
CA PRO A 57 15.25 -9.79 -3.02
C PRO A 57 14.45 -10.29 -1.81
N GLY A 58 14.75 -9.77 -0.61
CA GLY A 58 14.06 -10.16 0.63
C GLY A 58 12.57 -9.83 0.68
N SER A 59 12.06 -9.02 -0.26
CA SER A 59 10.63 -8.68 -0.36
C SER A 59 9.88 -9.49 -1.43
N ARG A 60 10.56 -10.36 -2.20
CA ARG A 60 9.94 -11.09 -3.32
C ARG A 60 8.73 -11.91 -2.91
N ALA A 61 8.80 -12.68 -1.83
CA ALA A 61 7.67 -13.53 -1.42
C ALA A 61 6.38 -12.73 -1.19
N LEU A 62 6.50 -11.51 -0.65
CA LEU A 62 5.37 -10.62 -0.42
C LEU A 62 4.87 -9.99 -1.73
N PHE A 63 5.78 -9.43 -2.55
CA PHE A 63 5.41 -8.77 -3.81
C PHE A 63 4.81 -9.74 -4.83
N TYR A 64 5.25 -11.00 -4.86
CA TYR A 64 4.71 -12.02 -5.76
C TYR A 64 3.51 -12.77 -5.17
N GLY A 65 3.13 -12.46 -3.93
CA GLY A 65 1.94 -12.98 -3.28
C GLY A 65 0.64 -12.34 -3.77
N GLU A 66 -0.44 -12.65 -3.08
CA GLU A 66 -1.76 -12.09 -3.37
C GLU A 66 -1.88 -10.63 -2.92
N GLY A 67 -2.59 -9.78 -3.67
CA GLY A 67 -2.89 -8.41 -3.25
C GLY A 67 -3.72 -8.32 -1.97
N GLY A 68 -3.54 -7.22 -1.23
CA GLY A 68 -4.26 -6.92 0.01
C GLY A 68 -3.47 -7.16 1.29
N PHE A 69 -2.15 -7.26 1.20
CA PHE A 69 -1.24 -7.20 2.36
C PHE A 69 -0.64 -5.80 2.49
N ALA A 70 -0.40 -5.38 3.73
CA ALA A 70 0.39 -4.20 4.01
C ALA A 70 1.88 -4.54 3.93
N TYR A 71 2.64 -3.73 3.20
CA TYR A 71 4.10 -3.77 3.16
C TYR A 71 4.64 -2.49 3.78
N ILE A 72 5.26 -2.62 4.95
CA ILE A 72 5.84 -1.50 5.71
C ILE A 72 7.35 -1.70 5.79
N TYR A 73 8.11 -0.66 5.47
CA TYR A 73 9.56 -0.69 5.62
C TYR A 73 10.08 0.63 6.18
N LEU A 74 11.28 0.58 6.77
CA LEU A 74 12.02 1.76 7.21
C LEU A 74 12.84 2.33 6.06
N ASN A 75 12.59 3.59 5.71
CA ASN A 75 13.40 4.42 4.85
C ASN A 75 14.39 5.25 5.69
N TYR A 76 15.65 5.30 5.26
CA TYR A 76 16.76 5.95 6.01
C TYR A 76 16.91 5.49 7.47
N GLY A 77 16.40 4.31 7.83
CA GLY A 77 16.44 3.76 9.19
C GLY A 77 15.45 4.39 10.18
N ILE A 78 14.70 5.42 9.80
CA ILE A 78 13.90 6.23 10.75
C ILE A 78 12.46 6.51 10.31
N HIS A 79 12.14 6.43 9.01
CA HIS A 79 10.81 6.76 8.51
C HIS A 79 10.08 5.51 8.01
N CYS A 80 8.87 5.24 8.50
CA CYS A 80 8.06 4.14 7.97
C CYS A 80 7.32 4.54 6.69
N CYS A 81 7.44 3.74 5.64
CA CYS A 81 6.66 3.87 4.41
C CYS A 81 5.63 2.73 4.31
N LEU A 82 4.34 3.07 4.23
CA LEU A 82 3.24 2.11 4.15
C LEU A 82 2.80 1.90 2.69
N ASN A 83 2.81 0.65 2.26
CA ASN A 83 2.36 0.23 0.94
C ASN A 83 1.23 -0.79 1.04
N ALA A 84 0.32 -0.78 0.07
CA ALA A 84 -0.63 -1.87 -0.17
C ALA A 84 -0.14 -2.73 -1.33
N ILE A 85 0.09 -4.02 -1.11
CA ILE A 85 0.41 -4.97 -2.19
C ILE A 85 -0.81 -5.10 -3.12
N ALA A 86 -0.56 -5.00 -4.41
CA ALA A 86 -1.57 -5.01 -5.45
C ALA A 86 -1.24 -6.03 -6.53
N GLY A 87 -2.27 -6.61 -7.14
CA GLY A 87 -2.14 -7.65 -8.15
C GLY A 87 -2.59 -9.03 -7.68
N ARG A 88 -2.63 -9.97 -8.62
CA ARG A 88 -2.87 -11.39 -8.34
C ARG A 88 -1.52 -12.04 -8.05
N ALA A 89 -1.52 -13.21 -7.40
CA ALA A 89 -0.30 -13.99 -7.23
C ALA A 89 0.49 -14.12 -8.55
N GLY A 90 1.79 -13.90 -8.48
CA GLY A 90 2.70 -13.87 -9.63
C GLY A 90 2.69 -12.58 -10.46
N ARG A 91 1.85 -11.59 -10.13
CA ARG A 91 1.82 -10.27 -10.79
C ARG A 91 2.19 -9.18 -9.79
N PRO A 92 3.49 -8.91 -9.59
CA PRO A 92 3.96 -8.01 -8.55
C PRO A 92 3.59 -6.56 -8.78
N GLY A 93 3.29 -5.86 -7.70
CA GLY A 93 3.02 -4.43 -7.68
C GLY A 93 2.61 -3.96 -6.30
N CYS A 94 2.74 -2.68 -6.03
CA CYS A 94 2.23 -2.09 -4.79
C CYS A 94 1.84 -0.63 -4.97
N VAL A 95 1.15 -0.10 -3.97
CA VAL A 95 0.78 1.31 -3.89
C VAL A 95 1.30 1.89 -2.59
N LEU A 96 2.19 2.86 -2.65
CA LEU A 96 2.61 3.68 -1.52
C LEU A 96 1.52 4.69 -1.18
N ILE A 97 1.16 4.79 0.10
CA ILE A 97 0.28 5.85 0.61
C ILE A 97 1.17 7.00 1.08
N ARG A 98 1.05 8.17 0.42
CA ARG A 98 1.96 9.30 0.62
C ARG A 98 1.40 10.37 1.54
N ALA A 99 0.11 10.65 1.44
CA ALA A 99 -0.53 11.67 2.25
C ALA A 99 -1.96 11.29 2.64
N LEU A 100 -2.37 11.76 3.81
CA LEU A 100 -3.73 11.68 4.33
C LEU A 100 -4.23 13.08 4.66
N GLU A 101 -5.49 13.36 4.36
CA GLU A 101 -6.28 14.40 5.02
C GLU A 101 -6.82 13.79 6.32
N PRO A 102 -6.39 14.24 7.52
CA PRO A 102 -6.88 13.68 8.77
C PRO A 102 -8.38 13.96 8.96
N THR A 103 -9.14 12.95 9.40
CA THR A 103 -10.60 13.04 9.56
C THR A 103 -11.08 12.66 10.97
N LEU A 104 -10.25 11.97 11.77
CA LEU A 104 -10.59 11.56 13.13
C LEU A 104 -9.33 11.38 13.97
N GLY A 105 -9.38 11.84 15.22
CA GLY A 105 -8.32 11.61 16.23
C GLY A 105 -7.12 12.55 16.09
N LEU A 106 -7.35 13.76 15.60
CA LEU A 106 -6.47 14.91 15.79
C LEU A 106 -6.67 15.53 17.17
#